data_AF-A0A1E4UT32-F1
#
_entry.id   AF-A0A1E4UT32-F1
#
_cell.length_a   1.000
_cell.length_b   1.000
_cell.length_c   1.000
_cell.angle_alpha   90.00
_cell.angle_beta   90.00
_cell.angle_gamma   90.00
#
_symmetry.space_group_name_H-M   'P 1'
#
loop_
_entity.id
_entity.type
_entity.pdbx_description
1 polymer ?
#
loop_
_entity_poly.entity_id
_entity_poly.type
_entity_poly.pdbx_seq_one_letter_code
_entity_poly.pdbx_strand_id
1 'polypeptide(L)' 'MADPRAFLGVKARKAKPAPPSAPIEWPRADPAALAAFDPSSKVCCMNCGPASGDPRTRAERLFLCDDC' A
#
# COMPACT_ATOMS: atom_id res chain seq x y z
N MET A 1 -5.58 -45.77 21.88
CA MET A 1 -5.89 -44.47 21.24
C MET A 1 -5.59 -43.37 22.25
N ALA A 2 -4.55 -42.56 22.03
CA ALA A 2 -4.30 -41.30 22.74
C ALA A 2 -3.41 -40.42 21.84
N ASP A 3 -3.95 -39.29 21.39
CA ASP A 3 -3.33 -38.36 20.43
C ASP A 3 -2.49 -37.28 21.16
N PRO A 4 -1.20 -37.09 20.86
CA PRO A 4 -0.30 -36.23 21.63
C PRO A 4 -0.16 -34.80 21.05
N ARG A 5 -1.26 -34.14 20.67
CA ARG A 5 -1.21 -32.72 20.27
C ARG A 5 -1.19 -31.79 21.49
N ALA A 6 -0.10 -31.85 22.25
CA ALA A 6 0.24 -30.81 23.23
C ALA A 6 0.64 -29.53 22.48
N PHE A 7 -0.35 -28.67 22.23
CA PHE A 7 -0.14 -27.33 21.68
C PHE A 7 0.52 -26.46 22.76
N LEU A 8 1.85 -26.38 22.74
CA LEU A 8 2.62 -25.51 23.61
C LEU A 8 2.19 -24.05 23.37
N GLY A 9 1.57 -23.45 24.38
CA GLY A 9 1.04 -22.10 24.35
C GLY A 9 2.13 -21.06 24.11
N VAL A 10 2.12 -20.45 22.94
CA VAL A 10 2.96 -19.28 22.62
C VAL A 10 2.42 -18.06 23.36
N LYS A 11 3.17 -17.58 24.36
CA LYS A 11 2.89 -16.28 25.01
C LYS A 11 3.22 -15.15 24.03
N ALA A 12 2.21 -14.34 23.69
CA ALA A 12 2.37 -13.19 22.80
C ALA A 12 3.33 -12.15 23.40
N ARG A 13 4.38 -11.80 22.66
CA ARG A 13 5.28 -10.69 23.02
C ARG A 13 4.57 -9.36 22.73
N LYS A 14 4.51 -8.46 23.72
CA LYS A 14 4.02 -7.09 23.52
C LYS A 14 4.96 -6.37 22.55
N ALA A 15 4.46 -5.95 21.38
CA ALA A 15 5.23 -5.15 20.43
C ALA A 15 5.45 -3.75 21.02
N LYS A 16 6.70 -3.27 20.96
CA LYS A 16 6.99 -1.86 21.25
C LYS A 16 6.43 -1.01 20.11
N PRO A 17 5.83 0.16 20.38
CA PRO A 17 5.35 1.05 19.33
C PRO A 17 6.54 1.49 18.47
N ALA A 18 6.37 1.39 17.15
CA ALA A 18 7.37 1.88 16.20
C ALA A 18 7.53 3.40 16.36
N PRO A 19 8.74 3.95 16.17
CA PRO A 19 8.93 5.39 16.13
C PRO A 19 8.07 6.02 15.02
N PRO A 20 7.61 7.27 15.18
CA PRO A 20 6.85 7.95 14.14
C PRO A 20 7.68 8.06 12.87
N SER A 21 7.13 7.54 11.77
CA SER A 21 7.74 7.64 10.44
C SER A 21 7.89 9.12 10.06
N ALA A 22 9.03 9.50 9.48
CA ALA A 22 9.17 10.80 8.86
C ALA A 22 8.05 11.02 7.82
N PRO A 23 7.56 12.26 7.62
CA PRO A 23 6.53 12.53 6.63
C PRO A 23 7.00 12.08 5.24
N ILE A 24 6.25 11.18 4.62
CA ILE A 24 6.50 10.70 3.27
C ILE A 24 6.08 11.80 2.32
N GLU A 25 7.01 12.32 1.52
CA GLU A 25 6.68 13.26 0.46
C GLU A 25 6.06 12.48 -0.71
N TRP A 26 4.78 12.73 -0.97
CA TRP A 26 4.06 12.10 -2.08
C TRP A 26 4.18 13.00 -3.32
N PRO A 27 4.92 12.58 -4.36
CA PRO A 27 5.02 13.36 -5.58
C PRO A 27 3.63 13.50 -6.22
N ARG A 28 3.27 14.73 -6.56
CA ARG A 28 1.99 15.06 -7.20
C ARG A 28 2.18 15.12 -8.71
N ALA A 29 1.18 14.65 -9.43
CA ALA A 29 1.19 14.73 -10.89
C ALA A 29 0.90 16.17 -11.33
N ASP A 30 1.30 16.51 -12.55
CA ASP A 30 0.82 17.74 -13.19
C ASP A 30 -0.71 17.66 -13.35
N PRO A 31 -1.48 18.64 -12.85
CA PRO A 31 -2.93 18.57 -12.85
C PRO A 31 -3.54 18.62 -14.25
N ALA A 32 -2.89 19.25 -15.22
CA ALA A 32 -3.38 19.31 -16.59
C ALA A 32 -3.16 17.96 -17.30
N ALA A 33 -1.98 17.35 -17.12
CA ALA A 33 -1.70 16.01 -17.64
C ALA A 33 -2.61 14.95 -16.99
N LEU A 34 -2.88 15.07 -15.69
CA LEU A 34 -3.77 14.17 -14.98
C LEU A 34 -5.23 14.29 -15.43
N ALA A 35 -5.70 15.50 -15.76
CA ALA A 35 -7.05 15.71 -16.28
C ALA A 35 -7.24 15.13 -17.69
N ALA A 36 -6.18 15.11 -18.50
CA ALA A 36 -6.18 14.50 -19.83
C ALA A 36 -5.97 12.97 -19.79
N PHE A 37 -5.46 12.43 -18.69
CA PHE A 37 -5.17 11.01 -18.54
C PHE A 37 -6.44 10.18 -18.32
N ASP A 38 -6.64 9.14 -19.15
CA ASP A 38 -7.69 8.15 -18.94
C ASP A 38 -7.19 7.01 -18.05
N PRO A 39 -7.68 6.88 -16.81
CA PRO A 39 -7.26 5.82 -15.88
C PRO A 39 -7.75 4.40 -16.26
N SER A 40 -8.52 4.28 -17.35
CA SER A 40 -8.92 3.00 -17.94
C SER A 40 -7.88 2.48 -18.92
N SER A 41 -7.02 3.36 -19.46
CA SER A 41 -5.96 3.01 -20.41
C SER A 41 -4.81 2.22 -19.79
N LYS A 42 -4.64 2.29 -18.46
CA LYS A 42 -3.61 1.56 -17.70
C LYS A 42 -4.24 0.56 -16.72
N VAL A 43 -3.64 -0.63 -16.63
CA VAL A 43 -4.09 -1.70 -15.73
C VAL A 43 -2.91 -2.12 -14.86
N CYS A 44 -3.01 -1.85 -13.56
CA CYS A 44 -1.96 -2.19 -12.62
C CYS A 44 -1.78 -3.72 -12.51
N CYS A 45 -0.63 -4.23 -12.93
CA CYS A 45 -0.26 -5.65 -12.83
C CYS A 45 0.45 -6.00 -11.51
N MET A 46 1.07 -5.01 -10.85
CA MET A 46 1.86 -5.19 -9.63
C MET A 46 1.07 -4.95 -8.33
N ASN A 47 -0.24 -4.70 -8.42
CA ASN A 47 -1.11 -4.41 -7.28
C ASN A 47 -0.63 -3.20 -6.44
N CYS A 48 -0.27 -2.10 -7.11
CA CYS A 48 0.15 -0.80 -6.56
C CYS A 48 -1.02 -0.04 -5.86
N GLY A 49 -1.90 -0.76 -5.16
CA GLY A 49 -3.01 -0.19 -4.40
C GLY A 49 -2.57 0.94 -3.46
N PRO A 50 -3.53 1.73 -2.94
CA PRO A 50 -3.18 2.89 -2.12
C PRO A 50 -2.40 2.46 -0.89
N ALA A 51 -1.23 3.06 -0.67
CA ALA A 51 -0.54 2.94 0.59
C ALA A 51 -1.36 3.62 1.71
N SER A 52 -1.19 3.17 2.94
CA SER A 52 -1.86 3.80 4.09
C SER A 52 -1.43 5.26 4.21
N GLY A 53 -2.38 6.20 4.09
CA GLY A 53 -2.12 7.64 4.18
C GLY A 53 -1.72 8.32 2.87
N ASP A 54 -1.81 7.63 1.73
CA ASP A 54 -1.62 8.24 0.42
C ASP A 54 -2.83 9.15 0.05
N PRO A 55 -2.63 10.47 -0.14
CA PRO A 55 -3.71 11.40 -0.46
C PRO A 55 -4.03 11.47 -1.96
N ARG A 56 -3.46 10.58 -2.78
CA ARG A 56 -3.58 10.63 -4.25
C ARG A 56 -4.78 9.82 -4.72
N THR A 57 -5.46 10.32 -5.74
CA THR A 57 -6.56 9.58 -6.37
C THR A 57 -6.02 8.35 -7.11
N ARG A 58 -6.89 7.39 -7.41
CA ARG A 58 -6.49 6.20 -8.21
C ARG A 58 -5.89 6.60 -9.56
N ALA A 59 -6.47 7.61 -10.23
CA ALA A 59 -5.98 8.11 -11.50
C ALA A 59 -4.57 8.69 -11.38
N GLU A 60 -4.31 9.48 -10.33
CA GLU A 60 -2.98 10.07 -10.09
C GLU A 60 -1.92 9.01 -9.83
N ARG A 61 -2.27 7.97 -9.07
CA ARG A 61 -1.37 6.84 -8.82
C ARG A 61 -1.04 6.03 -10.07
N LEU A 62 -2.03 5.81 -10.95
CA LEU A 62 -1.82 5.14 -12.24
C LEU A 62 -0.99 6.00 -13.21
N PHE A 63 -1.21 7.30 -13.20
CA PHE A 63 -0.45 8.24 -14.02
C PHE A 63 1.04 8.22 -13.64
N LEU A 64 1.34 8.23 -12.33
CA LEU A 64 2.71 8.20 -11.79
C LEU A 64 3.36 6.81 -11.77
N CYS A 65 2.65 5.77 -12.22
CA CYS A 65 3.17 4.41 -12.27
C CYS A 65 3.71 4.10 -13.68
N ASP A 66 5.01 3.83 -13.79
CA ASP A 66 5.66 3.43 -15.04
C ASP A 66 5.36 1.98 -15.44
N ASP A 67 5.21 1.08 -14.45
CA ASP A 67 4.95 -0.35 -14.64
C ASP A 67 3.44 -0.72 -14.59
N CYS A 68 2.60 0.20 -15.06
CA CYS A 68 1.16 0.08 -15.22
C CYS A 68 0.78 0.30 -16.70
#